data_AF-A0A9W8E2Y3-F1
#
_entry.id   AF-A0A9W8E2Y3-F1
#
_cell.length_a   1.000
_cell.length_b   1.000
_cell.length_c   1.000
_cell.angle_alpha   90.00
_cell.angle_beta   90.00
_cell.angle_gamma   90.00
#
_symmetry.space_group_name_H-M   'P 1'
#
loop_
_entity.id
_entity.type
_entity.pdbx_description
1 polymer ?
#
loop_
_entity_poly.entity_id
_entity_poly.type
_entity_poly.pdbx_seq_one_letter_code
_entity_poly.pdbx_strand_id
1 'polypeptide(L)'
;MLAAEFPAVKEVQKWLGNPQEATFDSLSVKQLQYHMTLLKWFSTLKYEDPTTNAKFLLLAEERYVCWLSLLKYWTWDTNTIPVPPIDVALMWHAHLLSPFAYYEDMSLLEHNGLLLEYEFPLEKLHEVYLNDCQVPEDSVRAWEEFAGKPYHLQLDDFPKYKTHCPWCKAEFDLSWEEAVDLRTRKRPQVHIKCSTCNAPYNRDVLSGHQFWSHVHRHLTVPYTYLRGTVIDVNQGAQLEARTDMDHAILFDGLSAQEAADRRNNWRACRWKNILFELREVETRARRRRFYRNVRPYTITRIISRYREQLSPFSLDLCRAVLRQHEFTTK
;
A
#
# COMPACT_ATOMS: atom_id res chain seq x y z
N MET A 1 -0.06 -15.97 19.10
CA MET A 1 -1.20 -15.37 18.38
C MET A 1 -0.92 -15.60 16.90
N LEU A 2 -1.22 -16.83 16.44
CA LEU A 2 -0.80 -17.38 15.15
C LEU A 2 -1.76 -16.89 14.06
N ALA A 3 -1.22 -16.27 13.02
CA ALA A 3 -1.96 -15.86 11.83
C ALA A 3 -2.12 -17.08 10.91
N ALA A 4 -3.36 -17.54 10.77
CA ALA A 4 -3.76 -18.59 9.84
C ALA A 4 -3.84 -18.03 8.41
N GLU A 5 -3.49 -18.88 7.44
CA GLU A 5 -3.52 -18.57 6.02
C GLU A 5 -4.94 -18.21 5.55
N PHE A 6 -5.00 -17.18 4.71
CA PHE A 6 -6.25 -16.64 4.18
C PHE A 6 -6.77 -17.52 3.04
N PRO A 7 -8.04 -17.94 3.08
CA PRO A 7 -8.63 -18.70 1.98
C PRO A 7 -9.05 -17.79 0.82
N ALA A 8 -9.13 -18.37 -0.38
CA ALA A 8 -9.61 -17.73 -1.59
C ALA A 8 -10.93 -16.96 -1.35
N VAL A 9 -11.09 -15.81 -2.01
CA VAL A 9 -12.15 -14.79 -1.85
C VAL A 9 -13.59 -15.34 -1.68
N LYS A 10 -13.87 -16.56 -2.16
CA LYS A 10 -15.16 -17.26 -1.98
C LYS A 10 -15.42 -17.76 -0.55
N GLU A 11 -14.39 -18.10 0.23
CA GLU A 11 -14.58 -18.54 1.62
C GLU A 11 -14.85 -17.38 2.57
N VAL A 12 -14.28 -16.20 2.33
CA VAL A 12 -14.48 -15.00 3.17
C VAL A 12 -15.97 -14.64 3.32
N GLN A 13 -16.80 -14.92 2.31
CA GLN A 13 -18.25 -14.72 2.35
C GLN A 13 -18.99 -15.72 3.27
N LYS A 14 -18.45 -16.93 3.44
CA LYS A 14 -19.07 -18.00 4.25
C LYS A 14 -18.89 -17.76 5.76
N TRP A 15 -17.81 -17.09 6.16
CA TRP A 15 -17.45 -16.86 7.56
C TRP A 15 -18.24 -15.72 8.22
N LEU A 16 -18.81 -14.82 7.42
CA LEU A 16 -19.55 -13.65 7.91
C LEU A 16 -21.01 -13.94 8.30
N GLY A 17 -21.48 -15.19 8.12
CA GLY A 17 -22.90 -15.55 8.25
C GLY A 17 -23.30 -16.34 9.50
N ASN A 18 -22.41 -17.08 10.18
CA ASN A 18 -22.80 -17.92 11.32
C ASN A 18 -21.60 -18.26 12.25
N PRO A 19 -21.42 -17.58 13.41
CA PRO A 19 -20.22 -17.70 14.25
C PRO A 19 -20.05 -19.01 15.03
N GLN A 20 -20.93 -20.00 14.87
CA GLN A 20 -20.93 -21.23 15.70
C GLN A 20 -20.62 -22.53 14.94
N GLU A 21 -20.24 -22.47 13.66
CA GLU A 21 -19.86 -23.65 12.85
C GLU A 21 -18.52 -23.49 12.11
N ALA A 22 -17.56 -22.77 12.70
CA ALA A 22 -16.19 -22.73 12.16
C ALA A 22 -15.32 -23.78 12.87
N THR A 23 -15.34 -25.02 12.39
CA THR A 23 -14.32 -26.02 12.74
C THR A 23 -13.02 -25.69 12.00
N PHE A 24 -11.90 -25.62 12.73
CA PHE A 24 -10.55 -25.45 12.17
C PHE A 24 -10.07 -26.78 11.55
N ASP A 25 -10.59 -27.13 10.37
CA ASP A 25 -10.21 -28.37 9.64
C ASP A 25 -9.19 -28.13 8.50
N SER A 26 -8.59 -26.93 8.37
CA SER A 26 -7.81 -26.55 7.17
C SER A 26 -6.34 -26.16 7.37
N LEU A 27 -5.79 -26.17 8.59
CA LEU A 27 -4.36 -25.89 8.83
C LEU A 27 -3.55 -27.18 8.86
N SER A 28 -2.83 -27.46 7.78
CA SER A 28 -1.92 -28.60 7.72
C SER A 28 -0.61 -28.34 8.48
N VAL A 29 0.00 -29.40 9.01
CA VAL A 29 1.35 -29.34 9.60
C VAL A 29 2.36 -28.76 8.60
N LYS A 30 2.18 -29.06 7.32
CA LYS A 30 2.99 -28.57 6.19
C LYS A 30 2.96 -27.04 6.10
N GLN A 31 1.77 -26.44 6.09
CA GLN A 31 1.59 -24.98 6.07
C GLN A 31 2.25 -24.30 7.29
N LEU A 32 2.10 -24.88 8.48
CA LEU A 32 2.75 -24.37 9.69
C LEU A 32 4.29 -24.42 9.59
N GLN A 33 4.85 -25.50 9.02
CA GLN A 33 6.28 -25.62 8.78
C GLN A 33 6.79 -24.57 7.79
N TYR A 34 6.04 -24.32 6.72
CA TYR A 34 6.39 -23.34 5.71
C TYR A 34 6.38 -21.92 6.30
N HIS A 35 5.33 -21.59 7.04
CA HIS A 35 5.22 -20.30 7.70
C HIS A 35 6.32 -20.10 8.77
N MET A 36 6.62 -21.13 9.57
CA MET A 36 7.71 -21.05 10.55
C MET A 36 9.06 -20.81 9.89
N THR A 37 9.29 -21.42 8.72
CA THR A 37 10.50 -21.21 7.91
C THR A 37 10.58 -19.76 7.43
N LEU A 38 9.48 -19.24 6.91
CA LEU A 38 9.38 -17.86 6.46
C LEU A 38 9.68 -16.86 7.59
N LEU A 39 9.08 -17.06 8.77
CA LEU A 39 9.32 -16.19 9.92
C LEU A 39 10.78 -16.22 10.40
N LYS A 40 11.43 -17.39 10.36
CA LYS A 40 12.88 -17.51 10.62
C LYS A 40 13.68 -16.71 9.60
N TRP A 41 13.36 -16.83 8.31
CA TRP A 41 14.03 -16.05 7.27
C TRP A 41 13.84 -14.55 7.48
N PHE A 42 12.62 -14.08 7.75
CA PHE A 42 12.35 -12.67 8.04
C PHE A 42 13.08 -12.15 9.26
N SER A 43 13.30 -12.97 10.29
CA SER A 43 14.06 -12.55 11.47
C SER A 43 15.51 -12.16 11.16
N THR A 44 16.08 -12.69 10.06
CA THR A 44 17.43 -12.34 9.58
C THR A 44 17.50 -10.99 8.85
N LEU A 45 16.36 -10.41 8.49
CA LEU A 45 16.28 -9.15 7.72
C LEU A 45 16.17 -7.89 8.60
N LYS A 46 16.31 -8.06 9.91
CA LYS A 46 16.24 -6.97 10.87
C LYS A 46 17.64 -6.42 11.15
N TYR A 47 17.83 -5.14 10.88
CA TYR A 47 19.05 -4.44 11.27
C TYR A 47 18.91 -3.84 12.67
N GLU A 48 19.98 -3.91 13.47
CA GLU A 48 19.99 -3.35 14.83
C GLU A 48 19.92 -1.82 14.82
N ASP A 49 20.67 -1.17 13.91
CA ASP A 49 20.63 0.28 13.74
C ASP A 49 19.26 0.71 13.17
N PRO A 50 18.50 1.57 13.88
CA PRO A 50 17.17 1.98 13.44
C PRO A 50 17.16 2.70 12.08
N THR A 51 18.21 3.46 11.75
CA THR A 51 18.30 4.20 10.48
C THR A 51 18.50 3.25 9.32
N THR A 52 19.42 2.30 9.47
CA THR A 52 19.71 1.23 8.50
C THR A 52 18.49 0.33 8.31
N ASN A 53 17.82 -0.04 9.40
CA ASN A 53 16.59 -0.82 9.34
C ASN A 53 15.48 -0.06 8.61
N ALA A 54 15.31 1.24 8.89
CA ALA A 54 14.35 2.08 8.18
C ALA A 54 14.70 2.24 6.69
N LYS A 55 15.99 2.42 6.35
CA LYS A 55 16.49 2.43 4.97
C LYS A 55 16.11 1.14 4.24
N PHE A 56 16.39 -0.02 4.84
CA PHE A 56 16.01 -1.32 4.29
C PHE A 56 14.50 -1.40 4.02
N LEU A 57 13.67 -1.03 4.99
CA LEU A 57 12.20 -1.10 4.85
C LEU A 57 11.65 -0.13 3.79
N LEU A 58 12.26 1.05 3.62
CA LEU A 58 11.83 1.98 2.57
C LEU A 58 12.16 1.44 1.17
N LEU A 59 13.35 0.88 0.99
CA LEU A 59 13.75 0.25 -0.28
C LEU A 59 12.93 -1.00 -0.59
N ALA A 60 12.64 -1.82 0.41
CA ALA A 60 11.80 -3.00 0.27
C ALA A 60 10.35 -2.63 -0.12
N GLU A 61 9.79 -1.53 0.42
CA GLU A 61 8.45 -1.05 0.00
C GLU A 61 8.45 -0.62 -1.47
N GLU A 62 9.48 0.11 -1.93
CA GLU A 62 9.63 0.49 -3.34
C GLU A 62 9.76 -0.72 -4.26
N ARG A 63 10.53 -1.73 -3.84
CA ARG A 63 10.68 -2.99 -4.57
C ARG A 63 9.37 -3.78 -4.60
N TYR A 64 8.58 -3.76 -3.54
CA TYR A 64 7.26 -4.38 -3.53
C TYR A 64 6.26 -3.71 -4.51
N VAL A 65 6.30 -2.39 -4.66
CA VAL A 65 5.52 -1.71 -5.72
C VAL A 65 5.93 -2.19 -7.12
N CYS A 66 7.24 -2.35 -7.34
CA CYS A 66 7.76 -2.88 -8.59
C CYS A 66 7.31 -4.33 -8.83
N TRP A 67 7.32 -5.16 -7.78
CA TRP A 67 6.81 -6.54 -7.82
C TRP A 67 5.34 -6.62 -8.24
N LEU A 68 4.47 -5.78 -7.66
CA LEU A 68 3.07 -5.73 -8.06
C LEU A 68 2.90 -5.30 -9.53
N SER A 69 3.78 -4.43 -10.02
CA SER A 69 3.81 -4.05 -11.43
C SER A 69 4.24 -5.23 -12.32
N LEU A 70 5.24 -6.00 -11.91
CA LEU A 70 5.66 -7.23 -12.60
C LEU A 70 4.50 -8.22 -12.71
N LEU A 71 3.82 -8.51 -11.59
CA LEU A 71 2.70 -9.43 -11.55
C LEU A 71 1.52 -8.96 -12.41
N LYS A 72 1.29 -7.64 -12.46
CA LYS A 72 0.24 -7.02 -13.27
C LYS A 72 0.53 -7.05 -14.76
N TYR A 73 1.75 -6.72 -15.20
CA TYR A 73 2.07 -6.51 -16.61
C TYR A 73 2.54 -7.75 -17.36
N TRP A 74 3.17 -8.71 -16.68
CA TRP A 74 3.70 -9.92 -17.33
C TRP A 74 2.78 -11.14 -17.25
N THR A 75 1.64 -11.02 -16.55
CA THR A 75 0.56 -12.03 -16.42
C THR A 75 1.02 -13.49 -16.31
N TRP A 76 0.87 -14.07 -15.13
CA TRP A 76 1.35 -15.40 -14.81
C TRP A 76 0.17 -16.35 -14.60
N ASP A 77 0.37 -17.64 -14.83
CA ASP A 77 -0.53 -18.61 -14.25
C ASP A 77 -0.34 -18.61 -12.71
N THR A 78 -1.41 -18.84 -11.96
CA THR A 78 -1.39 -18.74 -10.48
C THR A 78 -0.30 -19.58 -9.84
N ASN A 79 -0.01 -20.75 -10.41
CA ASN A 79 1.03 -21.67 -9.93
C ASN A 79 2.44 -21.34 -10.43
N THR A 80 2.59 -20.44 -11.40
CA THR A 80 3.87 -20.15 -12.07
C THR A 80 4.45 -18.79 -11.72
N ILE A 81 3.86 -18.06 -10.76
CA ILE A 81 4.44 -16.80 -10.30
C ILE A 81 5.90 -17.02 -9.86
N PRO A 82 6.83 -16.11 -10.20
CA PRO A 82 8.21 -16.21 -9.78
C PRO A 82 8.31 -16.11 -8.25
N VAL A 83 9.39 -16.65 -7.69
CA VAL A 83 9.71 -16.43 -6.28
C VAL A 83 10.08 -14.96 -6.10
N PRO A 84 9.45 -14.21 -5.19
CA PRO A 84 9.82 -12.82 -4.92
C PRO A 84 11.15 -12.74 -4.19
N PRO A 85 11.95 -11.66 -4.40
CA PRO A 85 13.00 -11.30 -3.47
C PRO A 85 12.51 -11.31 -2.02
N ILE A 86 13.35 -11.72 -1.07
CA ILE A 86 12.87 -11.93 0.30
C ILE A 86 12.40 -10.62 0.97
N ASP A 87 13.00 -9.49 0.62
CA ASP A 87 12.59 -8.16 1.08
C ASP A 87 11.19 -7.77 0.54
N VAL A 88 10.89 -8.18 -0.69
CA VAL A 88 9.56 -8.04 -1.32
C VAL A 88 8.55 -8.97 -0.65
N ALA A 89 8.94 -10.23 -0.39
CA ALA A 89 8.09 -11.20 0.30
C ALA A 89 7.71 -10.72 1.71
N LEU A 90 8.63 -10.08 2.42
CA LEU A 90 8.38 -9.45 3.73
C LEU A 90 7.28 -8.38 3.64
N MET A 91 7.36 -7.49 2.65
CA MET A 91 6.35 -6.45 2.45
C MET A 91 5.00 -7.01 2.03
N TRP A 92 4.99 -7.98 1.12
CA TRP A 92 3.76 -8.65 0.68
C TRP A 92 3.08 -9.38 1.85
N HIS A 93 3.84 -10.14 2.63
CA HIS A 93 3.34 -10.79 3.84
C HIS A 93 2.78 -9.78 4.85
N ALA A 94 3.50 -8.69 5.11
CA ALA A 94 3.01 -7.65 6.02
C ALA A 94 1.73 -6.97 5.52
N HIS A 95 1.55 -6.86 4.20
CA HIS A 95 0.34 -6.36 3.58
C HIS A 95 -0.84 -7.33 3.77
N LEU A 96 -0.62 -8.63 3.55
CA LEU A 96 -1.63 -9.68 3.72
C LEU A 96 -2.17 -9.77 5.15
N LEU A 97 -1.36 -9.43 6.16
CA LEU A 97 -1.79 -9.35 7.56
C LEU A 97 -2.81 -8.22 7.84
N SER A 98 -3.12 -7.38 6.85
CA SER A 98 -4.25 -6.45 6.86
C SER A 98 -5.17 -6.73 5.67
N PRO A 99 -6.01 -7.79 5.73
CA PRO A 99 -6.73 -8.31 4.56
C PRO A 99 -7.63 -7.26 3.88
N PHE A 100 -8.28 -6.38 4.66
CA PHE A 100 -9.06 -5.29 4.10
C PHE A 100 -8.20 -4.23 3.38
N ALA A 101 -7.02 -3.90 3.91
CA ALA A 101 -6.12 -2.98 3.22
C ALA A 101 -5.57 -3.62 1.94
N TYR A 102 -5.13 -4.89 2.04
CA TYR A 102 -4.64 -5.66 0.89
C TYR A 102 -5.66 -5.74 -0.23
N TYR A 103 -6.90 -6.14 0.08
CA TYR A 103 -7.97 -6.24 -0.90
C TYR A 103 -8.25 -4.90 -1.59
N GLU A 104 -8.39 -3.83 -0.80
CA GLU A 104 -8.64 -2.48 -1.32
C GLU A 104 -7.49 -2.02 -2.22
N ASP A 105 -6.24 -2.16 -1.77
CA ASP A 105 -5.08 -1.71 -2.53
C ASP A 105 -4.86 -2.51 -3.82
N MET A 106 -5.05 -3.84 -3.81
CA MET A 106 -4.98 -4.64 -5.05
C MET A 106 -6.06 -4.21 -6.05
N SER A 107 -7.30 -4.02 -5.56
CA SER A 107 -8.44 -3.59 -6.40
C SER A 107 -8.27 -2.18 -6.97
N LEU A 108 -7.52 -1.30 -6.28
CA LEU A 108 -7.19 0.04 -6.73
C LEU A 108 -6.04 0.06 -7.75
N LEU A 109 -5.11 -0.89 -7.65
CA LEU A 109 -3.99 -1.02 -8.59
C LEU A 109 -4.42 -1.71 -9.89
N GLU A 110 -5.34 -2.66 -9.80
CA GLU A 110 -5.79 -3.51 -10.90
C GLU A 110 -7.28 -3.86 -10.67
N HIS A 111 -8.14 -3.52 -11.63
CA HIS A 111 -9.59 -3.60 -11.46
C HIS A 111 -10.20 -4.97 -11.82
N ASN A 112 -9.50 -5.81 -12.60
CA ASN A 112 -10.00 -7.12 -13.02
C ASN A 112 -9.82 -8.21 -11.94
N GLY A 113 -9.17 -7.88 -10.83
CA GLY A 113 -8.94 -8.80 -9.72
C GLY A 113 -7.73 -9.72 -9.91
N LEU A 114 -6.95 -9.57 -10.98
CA LEU A 114 -5.80 -10.41 -11.30
C LEU A 114 -4.81 -10.51 -10.12
N LEU A 115 -4.51 -9.37 -9.48
CA LEU A 115 -3.59 -9.35 -8.34
C LEU A 115 -4.12 -10.09 -7.10
N LEU A 116 -5.44 -10.30 -7.00
CA LEU A 116 -6.08 -11.07 -5.94
C LEU A 116 -6.12 -12.57 -6.24
N GLU A 117 -5.88 -12.98 -7.50
CA GLU A 117 -5.80 -14.40 -7.89
C GLU A 117 -4.44 -15.01 -7.56
N TYR A 118 -3.38 -14.19 -7.45
CA TYR A 118 -2.07 -14.67 -7.07
C TYR A 118 -2.00 -15.03 -5.58
N GLU A 119 -1.73 -16.30 -5.30
CA GLU A 119 -1.45 -16.78 -3.97
C GLU A 119 -0.04 -16.36 -3.52
N PHE A 120 0.13 -16.12 -2.22
CA PHE A 120 1.44 -15.88 -1.66
C PHE A 120 2.29 -17.15 -1.81
N PRO A 121 3.50 -17.12 -2.43
CA PRO A 121 4.26 -18.32 -2.81
C PRO A 121 4.99 -18.95 -1.61
N LEU A 122 4.24 -19.33 -0.59
CA LEU A 122 4.76 -19.81 0.70
C LEU A 122 5.56 -21.09 0.57
N GLU A 123 5.05 -22.07 -0.20
CA GLU A 123 5.73 -23.34 -0.46
C GLU A 123 7.05 -23.12 -1.20
N LYS A 124 7.05 -22.33 -2.28
CA LYS A 124 8.28 -22.02 -3.04
C LYS A 124 9.32 -21.32 -2.16
N LEU A 125 8.90 -20.37 -1.32
CA LEU A 125 9.80 -19.70 -0.38
C LEU A 125 10.39 -20.66 0.65
N HIS A 126 9.61 -21.63 1.13
CA HIS A 126 10.10 -22.68 2.02
C HIS A 126 11.13 -23.58 1.33
N GLU A 127 10.85 -24.03 0.10
CA GLU A 127 11.79 -24.85 -0.70
C GLU A 127 13.11 -24.12 -0.93
N VAL A 128 13.06 -22.84 -1.31
CA VAL A 128 14.26 -22.00 -1.47
C VAL A 128 15.06 -21.92 -0.17
N TYR A 129 14.39 -21.70 0.97
CA TYR A 129 15.08 -21.63 2.26
C TYR A 129 15.76 -22.95 2.63
N LEU A 130 15.11 -24.10 2.37
CA LEU A 130 15.69 -25.41 2.64
C LEU A 130 16.87 -25.74 1.72
N ASN A 131 16.90 -25.17 0.52
CA ASN A 131 18.00 -25.31 -0.44
C ASN A 131 19.03 -24.17 -0.30
N ASP A 132 19.44 -23.85 0.92
CA ASP A 132 20.45 -22.83 1.24
C ASP A 132 20.19 -21.46 0.59
N CYS A 133 18.91 -21.06 0.49
CA CYS A 133 18.48 -19.82 -0.17
C CYS A 133 18.84 -19.73 -1.66
N GLN A 134 19.07 -20.85 -2.34
CA GLN A 134 19.26 -20.89 -3.79
C GLN A 134 17.92 -20.66 -4.50
N VAL A 135 17.81 -19.50 -5.13
CA VAL A 135 16.61 -19.07 -5.87
C VAL A 135 16.67 -19.62 -7.30
N PRO A 136 15.54 -20.10 -7.87
CA PRO A 136 15.48 -20.48 -9.28
C PRO A 136 15.90 -19.35 -10.21
N GLU A 137 16.76 -19.63 -11.20
CA GLU A 137 17.31 -18.64 -12.13
C GLU A 137 16.22 -17.87 -12.88
N ASP A 138 15.11 -18.52 -13.23
CA ASP A 138 13.98 -17.87 -13.90
C ASP A 138 13.32 -16.78 -13.03
N SER A 139 13.28 -16.97 -11.70
CA SER A 139 12.75 -15.96 -10.78
C SER A 139 13.69 -14.77 -10.65
N VAL A 140 15.00 -15.03 -10.60
CA VAL A 140 16.04 -14.00 -10.62
C VAL A 140 15.96 -13.18 -11.91
N ARG A 141 15.97 -13.88 -13.06
CA ARG A 141 15.89 -13.26 -14.38
C ARG A 141 14.63 -12.43 -14.56
N ALA A 142 13.46 -12.97 -14.21
CA ALA A 142 12.19 -12.24 -14.34
C ALA A 142 12.18 -10.94 -13.53
N TRP A 143 12.69 -10.96 -12.30
CA TRP A 143 12.82 -9.76 -11.48
C TRP A 143 13.81 -8.77 -12.08
N GLU A 144 15.03 -9.21 -12.42
CA GLU A 144 16.10 -8.31 -12.86
C GLU A 144 15.79 -7.67 -14.22
N GLU A 145 15.18 -8.42 -15.15
CA GLU A 145 14.74 -7.91 -16.45
C GLU A 145 13.63 -6.86 -16.31
N PHE A 146 12.64 -7.12 -15.46
CA PHE A 146 11.51 -6.19 -15.29
C PHE A 146 11.89 -4.97 -14.44
N ALA A 147 12.52 -5.20 -13.28
CA ALA A 147 12.79 -4.18 -12.28
C ALA A 147 14.05 -3.36 -12.59
N GLY A 148 14.98 -3.90 -13.40
CA GLY A 148 16.29 -3.30 -13.65
C GLY A 148 17.13 -3.14 -12.38
N LYS A 149 16.93 -4.03 -11.40
CA LYS A 149 17.55 -3.99 -10.06
C LYS A 149 18.01 -5.40 -9.69
N PRO A 150 19.12 -5.55 -8.95
CA PRO A 150 19.56 -6.85 -8.46
C PRO A 150 18.46 -7.57 -7.68
N TYR A 151 18.41 -8.90 -7.78
CA TYR A 151 17.45 -9.70 -7.03
C TYR A 151 17.64 -9.56 -5.52
N HIS A 152 18.88 -9.59 -5.05
CA HIS A 152 19.19 -9.36 -3.63
C HIS A 152 19.39 -7.87 -3.36
N LEU A 153 18.66 -7.33 -2.38
CA LEU A 153 18.79 -5.93 -1.99
C LEU A 153 20.13 -5.69 -1.27
N GLN A 154 21.02 -4.94 -1.91
CA GLN A 154 22.25 -4.42 -1.30
C GLN A 154 22.05 -2.95 -0.92
N LEU A 155 22.23 -2.62 0.36
CA LEU A 155 21.98 -1.25 0.84
C LEU A 155 23.00 -0.23 0.31
N ASP A 156 24.22 -0.68 0.03
CA ASP A 156 25.33 0.18 -0.42
C ASP A 156 25.12 0.72 -1.85
N ASP A 157 24.32 0.02 -2.66
CA ASP A 157 23.91 0.47 -3.99
C ASP A 157 23.03 1.74 -3.95
N PHE A 158 22.54 2.09 -2.75
CA PHE A 158 21.66 3.23 -2.51
C PHE A 158 22.30 4.20 -1.50
N PRO A 159 23.33 4.98 -1.90
CA PRO A 159 23.99 5.91 -1.00
C PRO A 159 23.09 7.08 -0.58
N LYS A 160 22.08 7.42 -1.39
CA LYS A 160 21.09 8.47 -1.11
C LYS A 160 19.69 8.02 -1.49
N TYR A 161 18.69 8.70 -0.93
CA TYR A 161 17.28 8.49 -1.27
C TYR A 161 16.91 9.37 -2.46
N LYS A 162 16.79 8.76 -3.64
CA LYS A 162 16.44 9.46 -4.88
C LYS A 162 14.96 9.81 -4.91
N THR A 163 14.62 11.04 -5.23
CA THR A 163 13.22 11.46 -5.33
C THR A 163 13.00 12.60 -6.32
N HIS A 164 11.74 13.01 -6.51
CA HIS A 164 11.40 14.08 -7.43
C HIS A 164 10.36 15.03 -6.83
N CYS A 165 10.40 16.29 -7.24
CA CYS A 165 9.38 17.27 -6.85
C CYS A 165 8.06 16.97 -7.59
N PRO A 166 6.92 16.77 -6.89
CA PRO A 166 5.65 16.47 -7.56
C PRO A 166 5.16 17.59 -8.49
N TRP A 167 5.59 18.84 -8.25
CA TRP A 167 5.09 20.02 -8.97
C TRP A 167 5.95 20.41 -10.17
N CYS A 168 7.27 20.56 -10.00
CA CYS A 168 8.16 20.95 -11.08
C CYS A 168 8.93 19.79 -11.71
N LYS A 169 8.77 18.56 -11.17
CA LYS A 169 9.44 17.34 -11.64
C LYS A 169 10.96 17.33 -11.51
N ALA A 170 11.58 18.36 -10.94
CA ALA A 170 13.00 18.36 -10.64
C ALA A 170 13.36 17.18 -9.74
N GLU A 171 14.34 16.40 -10.17
CA GLU A 171 14.95 15.32 -9.41
C GLU A 171 15.91 15.89 -8.38
N PHE A 172 15.96 15.28 -7.20
CA PHE A 172 16.93 15.60 -6.17
C PHE A 172 17.09 14.43 -5.20
N ASP A 173 18.21 14.43 -4.50
CA ASP A 173 18.53 13.40 -3.52
C ASP A 173 18.34 13.92 -2.11
N LEU A 174 17.83 13.05 -1.23
CA LEU A 174 17.83 13.25 0.22
C LEU A 174 18.93 12.39 0.86
N SER A 175 19.46 12.87 1.98
CA SER A 175 20.22 11.98 2.88
C SER A 175 19.28 10.92 3.45
N TRP A 176 19.84 9.77 3.89
CA TRP A 176 19.02 8.74 4.50
C TRP A 176 18.43 9.20 5.84
N GLU A 177 19.11 10.05 6.60
CA GLU A 177 18.60 10.66 7.82
C GLU A 177 17.36 11.53 7.53
N GLU A 178 17.41 12.35 6.47
CA GLU A 178 16.29 13.17 6.03
C GLU A 178 15.11 12.31 5.57
N ALA A 179 15.37 11.28 4.76
CA ALA A 179 14.33 10.38 4.25
C ALA A 179 13.68 9.58 5.39
N VAL A 180 14.47 9.04 6.32
CA VAL A 180 13.99 8.30 7.49
C VAL A 180 13.19 9.21 8.42
N ASP A 181 13.67 10.41 8.72
CA ASP A 181 12.92 11.39 9.51
C ASP A 181 11.59 11.75 8.84
N LEU A 182 11.61 12.02 7.53
CA LEU A 182 10.43 12.30 6.74
C LEU A 182 9.45 11.13 6.70
N ARG A 183 9.90 9.88 6.60
CA ARG A 183 9.02 8.73 6.31
C ARG A 183 8.55 7.96 7.55
N THR A 184 9.39 7.81 8.57
CA THR A 184 9.10 6.86 9.66
C THR A 184 8.74 7.56 10.98
N ARG A 185 9.42 8.67 11.34
CA ARG A 185 9.22 9.34 12.64
C ARG A 185 7.79 9.81 12.85
N LYS A 186 7.29 9.77 14.08
CA LYS A 186 5.92 10.21 14.41
C LYS A 186 5.69 11.70 14.08
N ARG A 187 6.70 12.54 14.31
CA ARG A 187 6.71 13.97 14.00
C ARG A 187 8.03 14.32 13.31
N PRO A 188 8.06 14.38 11.97
CA PRO A 188 9.24 14.78 11.22
C PRO A 188 9.75 16.16 11.68
N GLN A 189 11.06 16.31 11.80
CA GLN A 189 11.75 17.56 12.12
C GLN A 189 12.44 18.15 10.89
N VAL A 190 12.60 17.37 9.82
CA VAL A 190 13.24 17.80 8.58
C VAL A 190 12.40 18.86 7.86
N HIS A 191 13.10 19.84 7.27
CA HIS A 191 12.51 20.95 6.53
C HIS A 191 13.05 21.01 5.11
N ILE A 192 12.53 20.14 4.25
CA ILE A 192 12.95 20.02 2.86
C ILE A 192 12.11 20.97 1.99
N LYS A 193 12.75 21.63 1.03
CA LYS A 193 12.10 22.40 -0.04
C LYS A 193 12.72 22.06 -1.38
N CYS A 194 11.91 22.05 -2.42
CA CYS A 194 12.42 21.93 -3.78
C CYS A 194 13.25 23.17 -4.15
N SER A 195 14.46 22.98 -4.65
CA SER A 195 15.35 24.06 -5.09
C SER A 195 14.82 24.84 -6.30
N THR A 196 14.01 24.20 -7.15
CA THR A 196 13.48 24.81 -8.38
C THR A 196 12.21 25.62 -8.15
N CYS A 197 11.18 25.06 -7.53
CA CYS A 197 9.88 25.73 -7.35
C CYS A 197 9.58 26.18 -5.92
N ASN A 198 10.53 25.96 -4.98
CA ASN A 198 10.42 26.31 -3.56
C ASN A 198 9.21 25.68 -2.84
N ALA A 199 8.56 24.69 -3.45
CA ALA A 199 7.48 23.94 -2.81
C ALA A 199 8.04 23.19 -1.59
N PRO A 200 7.33 23.19 -0.45
CA PRO A 200 7.72 22.36 0.68
C PRO A 200 7.65 20.89 0.29
N TYR A 201 8.56 20.09 0.84
CA TYR A 201 8.62 18.65 0.62
C TYR A 201 8.46 17.94 1.96
N ASN A 202 7.21 17.78 2.38
CA ASN A 202 6.86 17.17 3.66
C ASN A 202 5.56 16.36 3.55
N ARG A 203 5.27 15.56 4.59
CA ARG A 203 4.12 14.66 4.61
C ARG A 203 2.78 15.35 4.33
N ASP A 204 2.57 16.56 4.86
CA ASP A 204 1.33 17.33 4.67
C ASP A 204 1.03 17.53 3.19
N VAL A 205 1.94 18.18 2.46
CA VAL A 205 1.68 18.53 1.04
C VAL A 205 1.88 17.38 0.07
N LEU A 206 2.78 16.43 0.37
CA LEU A 206 3.02 15.27 -0.51
C LEU A 206 1.83 14.31 -0.50
N SER A 207 1.28 14.03 0.69
CA SER A 207 0.09 13.18 0.79
C SER A 207 -1.17 13.86 0.25
N GLY A 208 -1.27 15.20 0.39
CA GLY A 208 -2.35 15.95 -0.26
C GLY A 208 -2.21 16.02 -1.79
N HIS A 209 -0.98 16.04 -2.33
CA HIS A 209 -0.76 15.88 -3.76
C HIS A 209 -1.20 14.49 -4.24
N GLN A 210 -0.93 13.42 -3.47
CA GLN A 210 -1.40 12.07 -3.77
C GLN A 210 -2.94 12.02 -3.77
N PHE A 211 -3.59 12.62 -2.76
CA PHE A 211 -5.04 12.74 -2.70
C PHE A 211 -5.62 13.41 -3.97
N TRP A 212 -5.15 14.59 -4.33
CA TRP A 212 -5.65 15.28 -5.53
C TRP A 212 -5.29 14.56 -6.83
N SER A 213 -4.17 13.85 -6.88
CA SER A 213 -3.81 12.99 -8.02
C SER A 213 -4.83 11.86 -8.21
N HIS A 214 -5.27 11.24 -7.12
CA HIS A 214 -6.27 10.17 -7.18
C HIS A 214 -7.68 10.71 -7.45
N VAL A 215 -8.06 11.87 -6.89
CA VAL A 215 -9.32 12.56 -7.26
C VAL A 215 -9.34 12.90 -8.74
N HIS A 216 -8.27 13.51 -9.26
CA HIS A 216 -8.17 13.79 -10.69
C HIS A 216 -8.29 12.52 -11.53
N ARG A 217 -7.60 11.43 -11.13
CA ARG A 217 -7.67 10.16 -11.83
C ARG A 217 -9.10 9.60 -11.83
N HIS A 218 -9.78 9.61 -10.68
CA HIS A 218 -11.20 9.22 -10.56
C HIS A 218 -12.12 10.01 -11.52
N LEU A 219 -11.89 11.32 -11.66
CA LEU A 219 -12.69 12.19 -12.54
C LEU A 219 -12.35 12.05 -14.04
N THR A 220 -11.26 11.35 -14.39
CA THR A 220 -10.79 11.23 -15.79
C THR A 220 -10.81 9.81 -16.32
N VAL A 221 -10.70 8.82 -15.43
CA VAL A 221 -10.62 7.40 -15.76
C VAL A 221 -11.78 6.69 -15.08
N PRO A 222 -12.70 6.07 -15.84
CA PRO A 222 -13.79 5.28 -15.28
C PRO A 222 -13.28 4.21 -14.30
N TYR A 223 -14.10 3.86 -13.31
CA TYR A 223 -13.84 2.80 -12.33
C TYR A 223 -12.60 2.99 -11.45
N THR A 224 -11.93 4.15 -11.49
CA THR A 224 -10.86 4.47 -10.53
C THR A 224 -11.47 4.99 -9.23
N TYR A 225 -11.15 4.38 -8.09
CA TYR A 225 -11.69 4.79 -6.79
C TYR A 225 -10.62 5.40 -5.88
N LEU A 226 -11.03 6.00 -4.76
CA LEU A 226 -10.12 6.52 -3.74
C LEU A 226 -9.88 5.48 -2.65
N ARG A 227 -8.71 5.53 -2.01
CA ARG A 227 -8.44 4.76 -0.79
C ARG A 227 -9.46 5.04 0.30
N GLY A 228 -9.86 4.00 1.02
CA GLY A 228 -10.83 4.06 2.10
C GLY A 228 -12.29 4.06 1.64
N THR A 229 -12.57 3.78 0.36
CA THR A 229 -13.92 3.84 -0.22
C THR A 229 -14.39 2.52 -0.84
N VAL A 230 -13.49 1.56 -1.12
CA VAL A 230 -13.85 0.36 -1.89
C VAL A 230 -14.60 -0.66 -1.03
N ILE A 231 -14.16 -0.85 0.22
CA ILE A 231 -14.72 -1.85 1.13
C ILE A 231 -15.77 -1.22 2.04
N ASP A 232 -16.94 -1.83 2.19
CA ASP A 232 -17.85 -1.55 3.30
C ASP A 232 -17.61 -2.56 4.43
N VAL A 233 -17.12 -2.10 5.58
CA VAL A 233 -16.81 -2.94 6.74
C VAL A 233 -18.04 -3.68 7.29
N ASN A 234 -19.25 -3.23 6.99
CA ASN A 234 -20.48 -3.85 7.46
C ASN A 234 -21.10 -4.84 6.45
N GLN A 235 -20.73 -4.76 5.16
CA GLN A 235 -21.34 -5.56 4.08
C GLN A 235 -20.34 -6.41 3.29
N GLY A 236 -19.03 -6.30 3.59
CA GLY A 236 -17.99 -7.02 2.87
C GLY A 236 -17.53 -6.33 1.59
N ALA A 237 -16.75 -7.05 0.77
CA ALA A 237 -16.19 -6.57 -0.48
C ALA A 237 -17.27 -6.44 -1.59
N GLN A 238 -17.07 -5.44 -2.45
CA GLN A 238 -17.85 -5.04 -3.62
C GLN A 238 -19.28 -4.54 -3.40
N LEU A 239 -19.39 -3.20 -3.39
CA LEU A 239 -20.53 -2.48 -4.00
C LEU A 239 -19.96 -1.31 -4.81
N GLU A 240 -19.48 -1.57 -6.03
CA GLU A 240 -19.04 -0.52 -6.96
C GLU A 240 -20.08 0.60 -7.04
N ALA A 241 -21.36 0.23 -7.19
CA ALA A 241 -22.49 1.16 -7.20
C ALA A 241 -22.59 2.04 -5.94
N ARG A 242 -22.21 1.54 -4.76
CA ARG A 242 -22.19 2.36 -3.52
C ARG A 242 -21.00 3.30 -3.50
N THR A 243 -19.86 2.84 -3.98
CA THR A 243 -18.64 3.67 -4.07
C THR A 243 -18.83 4.79 -5.09
N ASP A 244 -19.44 4.48 -6.23
CA ASP A 244 -19.86 5.48 -7.23
C ASP A 244 -20.83 6.50 -6.64
N MET A 245 -21.82 6.06 -5.86
CA MET A 245 -22.76 6.96 -5.22
C MET A 245 -22.07 7.88 -4.19
N ASP A 246 -21.18 7.35 -3.37
CA ASP A 246 -20.38 8.14 -2.44
C ASP A 246 -19.56 9.19 -3.19
N HIS A 247 -18.84 8.79 -4.23
CA HIS A 247 -18.00 9.70 -5.02
C HIS A 247 -18.79 10.74 -5.79
N ALA A 248 -19.92 10.37 -6.39
CA ALA A 248 -20.81 11.31 -7.08
C ALA A 248 -21.30 12.42 -6.12
N ILE A 249 -21.51 12.10 -4.84
CA ILE A 249 -21.87 13.09 -3.82
C ILE A 249 -20.65 13.88 -3.34
N LEU A 250 -19.53 13.20 -3.11
CA LEU A 250 -18.31 13.82 -2.57
C LEU A 250 -17.65 14.80 -3.54
N PHE A 251 -17.72 14.50 -4.83
CA PHE A 251 -17.11 15.30 -5.90
C PHE A 251 -18.16 15.98 -6.79
N ASP A 252 -19.39 16.13 -6.29
CA ASP A 252 -20.47 16.84 -6.97
C ASP A 252 -20.04 18.25 -7.37
N GLY A 253 -20.10 18.54 -8.67
CA GLY A 253 -19.71 19.82 -9.27
C GLY A 253 -18.21 20.10 -9.29
N LEU A 254 -17.34 19.12 -8.99
CA LEU A 254 -15.90 19.25 -9.15
C LEU A 254 -15.48 18.69 -10.52
N SER A 255 -14.91 19.53 -11.36
CA SER A 255 -14.37 19.11 -12.66
C SER A 255 -12.96 18.49 -12.54
N ALA A 256 -12.58 17.69 -13.53
CA ALA A 256 -11.23 17.14 -13.62
C ALA A 256 -10.15 18.25 -13.68
N GLN A 257 -10.42 19.35 -14.39
CA GLN A 257 -9.49 20.48 -14.47
C GLN A 257 -9.30 21.15 -13.11
N GLU A 258 -10.38 21.40 -12.37
CA GLU A 258 -10.32 21.95 -11.02
C GLU A 258 -9.55 21.06 -10.04
N ALA A 259 -9.64 19.73 -10.20
CA ALA A 259 -8.82 18.79 -9.45
C ALA A 259 -7.34 18.82 -9.88
N ALA A 260 -7.06 18.98 -11.19
CA ALA A 260 -5.71 19.16 -11.72
C ALA A 260 -5.06 20.44 -11.17
N ASP A 261 -5.79 21.55 -11.13
CA ASP A 261 -5.30 22.84 -10.63
C ASP A 261 -4.91 22.75 -9.15
N ARG A 262 -5.72 22.04 -8.35
CA ARG A 262 -5.42 21.75 -6.94
C ARG A 262 -4.20 20.85 -6.78
N ARG A 263 -4.10 19.80 -7.58
CA ARG A 263 -2.93 18.91 -7.62
C ARG A 263 -1.64 19.69 -7.95
N ASN A 264 -1.70 20.59 -8.92
CA ASN A 264 -0.55 21.36 -9.41
C ASN A 264 -0.19 22.56 -8.51
N ASN A 265 -0.99 22.86 -7.49
CA ASN A 265 -0.73 23.91 -6.51
C ASN A 265 -0.45 23.33 -5.12
N TRP A 266 0.82 23.31 -4.71
CA TRP A 266 1.22 22.77 -3.40
C TRP A 266 0.50 23.43 -2.22
N ARG A 267 0.02 24.68 -2.34
CA ARG A 267 -0.77 25.33 -1.29
C ARG A 267 -2.13 24.67 -1.14
N ALA A 268 -2.79 24.31 -2.24
CA ALA A 268 -4.05 23.58 -2.22
C ALA A 268 -3.88 22.13 -1.71
N CYS A 269 -2.70 21.54 -1.89
CA CYS A 269 -2.36 20.22 -1.34
C CYS A 269 -2.15 20.19 0.18
N ARG A 270 -2.20 21.32 0.91
CA ARG A 270 -2.11 21.28 2.38
C ARG A 270 -3.39 20.69 2.98
N TRP A 271 -3.26 19.79 3.95
CA TRP A 271 -4.42 19.14 4.57
C TRP A 271 -5.38 20.11 5.22
N LYS A 272 -4.92 21.24 5.74
CA LYS A 272 -5.85 22.26 6.26
C LYS A 272 -6.87 22.72 5.22
N ASN A 273 -6.48 22.77 3.94
CA ASN A 273 -7.33 23.19 2.82
C ASN A 273 -8.19 22.02 2.34
N ILE A 274 -7.61 20.83 2.20
CA ILE A 274 -8.35 19.60 1.85
C ILE A 274 -9.45 19.32 2.89
N LEU A 275 -9.14 19.41 4.18
CA LEU A 275 -10.10 19.23 5.27
C LEU A 275 -11.21 20.29 5.25
N PHE A 276 -10.89 21.53 4.86
CA PHE A 276 -11.89 22.57 4.68
C PHE A 276 -12.84 22.21 3.52
N GLU A 277 -12.31 21.83 2.36
CA GLU A 277 -13.13 21.42 1.21
C GLU A 277 -14.01 20.20 1.50
N LEU A 278 -13.48 19.18 2.18
CA LEU A 278 -14.26 18.00 2.57
C LEU A 278 -15.41 18.34 3.54
N ARG A 279 -15.23 19.32 4.44
CA ARG A 279 -16.31 19.81 5.32
C ARG A 279 -17.37 20.58 4.56
N GLU A 280 -16.98 21.36 3.56
CA GLU A 280 -17.93 22.08 2.69
C GLU A 280 -18.75 21.09 1.84
N VAL A 281 -18.11 20.04 1.32
CA VAL A 281 -18.77 18.92 0.65
C VAL A 281 -19.80 18.26 1.57
N GLU A 282 -19.42 17.91 2.80
CA GLU A 282 -20.33 17.34 3.79
C GLU A 282 -21.51 18.27 4.09
N THR A 283 -21.24 19.55 4.30
CA THR A 283 -22.27 20.56 4.61
C THR A 283 -23.26 20.70 3.46
N ARG A 284 -22.78 20.76 2.22
CA ARG A 284 -23.62 20.82 1.01
C ARG A 284 -24.44 19.55 0.82
N ALA A 285 -23.84 18.37 0.98
CA ALA A 285 -24.54 17.10 0.88
C ALA A 285 -25.66 16.98 1.94
N ARG A 286 -25.41 17.48 3.17
CA ARG A 286 -26.42 17.50 4.25
C ARG A 286 -27.58 18.44 3.91
N ARG A 287 -27.30 19.65 3.41
CA ARG A 287 -28.32 20.63 2.98
C ARG A 287 -29.21 20.08 1.86
N ARG A 288 -28.63 19.36 0.89
CA ARG A 288 -29.35 18.74 -0.23
C ARG A 288 -30.06 17.43 0.14
N ARG A 289 -29.99 16.98 1.40
CA ARG A 289 -30.51 15.68 1.90
C ARG A 289 -29.92 14.46 1.17
N PHE A 290 -28.78 14.61 0.50
CA PHE A 290 -28.06 13.51 -0.16
C PHE A 290 -27.04 12.84 0.78
N TYR A 291 -26.60 13.52 1.84
CA TYR A 291 -25.59 12.95 2.75
C TYR A 291 -26.03 11.65 3.44
N ARG A 292 -27.34 11.44 3.63
CA ARG A 292 -27.88 10.17 4.13
C ARG A 292 -27.57 8.96 3.23
N ASN A 293 -27.21 9.21 1.97
CA ASN A 293 -26.83 8.19 1.00
C ASN A 293 -25.32 7.91 0.99
N VAL A 294 -24.52 8.82 1.57
CA VAL A 294 -23.07 8.59 1.73
C VAL A 294 -22.87 7.60 2.87
N ARG A 295 -22.05 6.57 2.64
CA ARG A 295 -21.77 5.58 3.69
C ARG A 295 -21.18 6.27 4.94
N PRO A 296 -21.56 5.83 6.15
CA PRO A 296 -20.98 6.36 7.38
C PRO A 296 -19.45 6.26 7.35
N TYR A 297 -18.79 7.31 7.86
CA TYR A 297 -17.33 7.37 8.00
C TYR A 297 -16.51 7.40 6.70
N THR A 298 -17.11 7.44 5.50
CA THR A 298 -16.35 7.49 4.22
C THR A 298 -15.34 8.63 4.22
N ILE A 299 -15.74 9.85 4.58
CA ILE A 299 -14.82 11.00 4.66
C ILE A 299 -13.70 10.75 5.68
N THR A 300 -14.04 10.25 6.87
CA THR A 300 -13.06 9.93 7.92
C THR A 300 -12.05 8.87 7.47
N ARG A 301 -12.50 7.86 6.70
CA ARG A 301 -11.64 6.82 6.13
C ARG A 301 -10.74 7.36 5.04
N ILE A 302 -11.25 8.17 4.11
CA ILE A 302 -10.42 8.85 3.12
C ILE A 302 -9.32 9.65 3.84
N ILE A 303 -9.69 10.46 4.83
CA ILE A 303 -8.72 11.22 5.61
C ILE A 303 -7.68 10.31 6.28
N SER A 304 -8.09 9.18 6.88
CA SER A 304 -7.15 8.29 7.56
C SER A 304 -6.22 7.53 6.62
N ARG A 305 -6.61 7.30 5.35
CA ARG A 305 -5.80 6.60 4.35
C ARG A 305 -4.82 7.49 3.60
N TYR A 306 -5.07 8.79 3.53
CA TYR A 306 -4.19 9.74 2.85
C TYR A 306 -3.42 10.63 3.82
N ARG A 307 -4.03 11.16 4.89
CA ARG A 307 -3.42 12.23 5.68
C ARG A 307 -2.11 11.81 6.33
N GLU A 308 -1.05 12.53 6.00
CA GLU A 308 0.31 12.28 6.48
C GLU A 308 0.85 10.87 6.12
N GLN A 309 0.21 10.20 5.15
CA GLN A 309 0.62 8.91 4.63
C GLN A 309 1.35 9.10 3.30
N LEU A 310 2.59 8.62 3.22
CA LEU A 310 3.38 8.67 1.98
C LEU A 310 3.52 7.30 1.32
N SER A 311 3.06 6.23 1.97
CA SER A 311 3.01 4.91 1.37
C SER A 311 2.20 4.93 0.06
N PRO A 312 2.62 4.15 -0.94
CA PRO A 312 1.83 3.88 -2.14
C PRO A 312 0.56 3.06 -1.84
N PHE A 313 0.40 2.56 -0.62
CA PHE A 313 -0.72 1.74 -0.17
C PHE A 313 -1.60 2.49 0.84
N SER A 314 -2.78 1.92 1.15
CA SER A 314 -3.69 2.37 2.21
C SER A 314 -3.16 2.05 3.61
N LEU A 315 -2.05 1.31 3.70
CA LEU A 315 -1.36 0.92 4.92
C LEU A 315 0.09 1.41 4.91
N ASP A 316 0.59 1.86 6.07
CA ASP A 316 2.02 2.10 6.30
C ASP A 316 2.74 0.75 6.45
N LEU A 317 3.25 0.18 5.35
CA LEU A 317 3.86 -1.15 5.38
C LEU A 317 5.15 -1.18 6.20
N CYS A 318 5.99 -0.15 6.12
CA CYS A 318 7.19 -0.06 6.95
C CYS A 318 6.83 -0.13 8.45
N ARG A 319 5.82 0.63 8.91
CA ARG A 319 5.36 0.52 10.30
C ARG A 319 4.67 -0.81 10.61
N ALA A 320 4.02 -1.44 9.64
CA ALA A 320 3.43 -2.77 9.84
C ALA A 320 4.49 -3.82 10.12
N VAL A 321 5.59 -3.83 9.35
CA VAL A 321 6.74 -4.71 9.58
C VAL A 321 7.40 -4.42 10.93
N LEU A 322 7.63 -3.14 11.26
CA LEU A 322 8.21 -2.77 12.56
C LEU A 322 7.40 -3.30 13.75
N ARG A 323 6.07 -3.19 13.70
CA ARG A 323 5.19 -3.75 14.75
C ARG A 323 5.33 -5.27 14.85
N GLN A 324 5.47 -5.98 13.73
CA GLN A 324 5.67 -7.44 13.74
C GLN A 324 6.98 -7.81 14.44
N HIS A 325 8.07 -7.07 14.17
CA HIS A 325 9.36 -7.30 14.82
C HIS A 325 9.34 -7.04 16.34
N GLU A 326 8.45 -6.18 16.85
CA GLU A 326 8.28 -5.98 18.29
C GLU A 326 7.63 -7.18 18.99
N PHE A 327 6.75 -7.92 18.29
CA PHE A 327 6.11 -9.12 18.82
C PHE A 327 7.04 -10.33 18.90
N THR A 328 8.09 -10.39 18.07
CA THR A 328 9.07 -11.48 18.10
C THR A 328 10.17 -11.28 19.14
N THR A 329 10.29 -10.08 19.72
CA THR A 329 11.27 -9.76 20.77
C THR A 329 10.72 -9.86 22.20
N LYS A 330 9.42 -10.09 22.35
CA LYS A 330 8.75 -10.34 23.64
C LYS A 330 8.49 -11.82 23.79
#